data_AF-A0ABD6T493-F1
#
_entry.id   AF-A0ABD6T493-F1
#
_cell.length_a   1.000
_cell.length_b   1.000
_cell.length_c   1.000
_cell.angle_alpha   90.00
_cell.angle_beta   90.00
_cell.angle_gamma   90.00
#
_symmetry.space_group_name_H-M   'P 1'
#
loop_
_entity.id
_entity.type
_entity.pdbx_description
1 polymer ?
#
loop_
_entity_poly.entity_id
_entity_poly.type
_entity_poly.pdbx_seq_one_letter_code
_entity_poly.pdbx_strand_id
1 'polypeptide(L)'
;MTKVVDFGQAEKKAKLRDSKIDSIYDQLQSGGYSEEEKSMLLQLLSKATGGEEYFIAKKKKPTDRVRFVQIIMDNYNYLSEINYLTTAEKAFLMDLIPYVEFKTNILVERISKESEFDSDSATPSYLARKLTRTRGKVSELMNGLMKKGLLAVAETGTTTEDGRICTSRTWFVNPNIMCCSPKDGVDKATQKIFKKSLKNFVTEDGKKHKLPIYLF
;
A
#
# COMPACT_ATOMS: atom_id res chain seq x y z
N MET A 1 -39.82 4.17 58.24
CA MET A 1 -38.72 3.19 58.40
C MET A 1 -37.91 3.16 57.11
N THR A 2 -36.68 3.66 57.13
CA THR A 2 -35.81 3.72 55.96
C THR A 2 -35.09 2.38 55.81
N LYS A 3 -35.33 1.64 54.73
CA LYS A 3 -34.60 0.39 54.44
C LYS A 3 -33.13 0.75 54.17
N VAL A 4 -32.24 0.42 55.10
CA VAL A 4 -30.79 0.47 54.87
C VAL A 4 -30.45 -0.67 53.92
N VAL A 5 -30.02 -0.33 52.70
CA VAL A 5 -29.57 -1.31 51.70
C VAL A 5 -28.12 -1.68 52.02
N ASP A 6 -27.87 -2.96 52.30
CA ASP A 6 -26.52 -3.48 52.55
C ASP A 6 -25.75 -3.63 51.23
N PHE A 7 -24.85 -2.68 50.97
CA PHE A 7 -23.99 -2.67 49.79
C PHE A 7 -22.78 -3.62 49.89
N GLY A 8 -22.48 -4.15 51.08
CA GLY A 8 -21.30 -5.00 51.30
C GLY A 8 -21.38 -6.34 50.54
N GLN A 9 -22.58 -6.92 50.43
CA GLN A 9 -22.78 -8.13 49.63
C GLN A 9 -22.67 -7.88 48.12
N ALA A 10 -23.14 -6.73 47.65
CA ALA A 10 -23.04 -6.34 46.24
C ALA A 10 -21.58 -6.08 45.85
N GLU A 11 -20.83 -5.37 46.69
CA GLU A 11 -19.41 -5.09 46.48
C GLU A 11 -18.55 -6.36 46.51
N LYS A 12 -18.81 -7.28 47.44
CA LYS A 12 -18.11 -8.57 47.50
C LYS A 12 -18.37 -9.43 46.26
N LYS A 13 -19.60 -9.43 45.74
CA LYS A 13 -19.95 -10.11 44.47
C LYS A 13 -19.33 -9.43 43.26
N ALA A 14 -19.18 -8.11 43.26
CA ALA A 14 -18.49 -7.38 42.20
C ALA A 14 -17.00 -7.76 42.17
N LYS A 15 -16.29 -7.65 43.30
CA LYS A 15 -14.87 -8.03 43.41
C LYS A 15 -14.61 -9.48 42.99
N LEU A 16 -15.46 -10.43 43.39
CA LEU A 16 -15.34 -11.83 42.97
C LEU A 16 -15.51 -12.04 41.46
N ARG A 17 -16.29 -11.19 40.80
CA ARG A 17 -16.51 -11.24 39.35
C ARG A 17 -15.31 -10.67 38.62
N ASP A 18 -14.80 -9.54 39.08
CA ASP A 18 -13.65 -8.87 38.49
C ASP A 18 -12.40 -9.75 38.63
N SER A 19 -12.16 -10.34 39.80
CA SER A 19 -11.05 -11.29 39.99
C SER A 19 -11.15 -12.54 39.10
N LYS A 20 -12.37 -12.99 38.77
CA LYS A 20 -12.55 -14.10 37.80
C LYS A 20 -12.25 -13.66 36.37
N ILE A 21 -12.64 -12.44 35.99
CA ILE A 21 -12.33 -11.88 34.68
C ILE A 21 -10.82 -11.70 34.52
N ASP A 22 -10.15 -11.15 35.53
CA ASP A 22 -8.71 -10.93 35.54
C ASP A 22 -7.94 -12.25 35.46
N SER A 23 -8.36 -13.27 36.23
CA SER A 23 -7.77 -14.61 36.16
C SER A 23 -7.88 -15.25 34.77
N ILE A 24 -9.00 -15.03 34.06
CA ILE A 24 -9.17 -15.51 32.69
C ILE A 24 -8.26 -14.72 31.74
N TYR A 25 -8.13 -13.41 31.95
CA TYR A 25 -7.23 -12.54 31.18
C TYR A 25 -5.76 -12.94 31.30
N ASP A 26 -5.31 -13.27 32.51
CA ASP A 26 -3.93 -13.69 32.78
C ASP A 26 -3.61 -15.06 32.16
N GLN A 27 -4.57 -15.99 32.17
CA GLN A 27 -4.48 -17.28 31.48
C GLN A 27 -4.41 -17.09 29.94
N LEU A 28 -5.16 -16.13 29.41
CA LEU A 28 -5.12 -15.77 27.99
C LEU A 28 -3.79 -15.13 27.57
N GLN A 29 -3.13 -14.39 28.46
CA GLN A 29 -1.84 -13.72 28.18
C GLN A 29 -0.65 -14.69 28.17
N SER A 30 -0.71 -15.77 28.96
CA SER A 30 0.41 -16.68 29.21
C SER A 30 0.57 -17.82 28.17
N GLY A 31 -0.33 -17.90 27.18
CA GLY A 31 -0.22 -18.89 26.09
C GLY A 31 -1.30 -18.79 25.02
N GLY A 32 -2.40 -18.08 25.28
CA GLY A 32 -3.55 -18.01 24.39
C GLY A 32 -4.24 -19.36 24.21
N TYR A 33 -5.42 -19.35 23.61
CA TYR A 33 -6.09 -20.61 23.22
C TYR A 33 -5.44 -21.20 21.96
N SER A 34 -5.30 -22.52 21.93
CA SER A 34 -5.00 -23.28 20.73
C SER A 34 -6.12 -23.12 19.68
N GLU A 35 -5.87 -23.49 18.43
CA GLU A 35 -6.92 -23.45 17.39
C GLU A 35 -8.08 -24.41 17.70
N GLU A 36 -7.79 -25.53 18.37
CA GLU A 36 -8.79 -26.51 18.81
C GLU A 36 -9.69 -25.93 19.91
N GLU A 37 -9.10 -25.24 20.88
CA GLU A 37 -9.82 -24.58 21.97
C GLU A 37 -10.69 -23.42 21.46
N LYS A 38 -10.20 -22.65 20.48
CA LYS A 38 -11.00 -21.61 19.80
C LYS A 38 -12.20 -22.19 19.07
N SER A 39 -12.02 -23.30 18.36
CA SER A 39 -13.09 -24.02 17.67
C SER A 39 -14.16 -24.52 18.66
N MET A 40 -13.72 -25.12 19.77
CA MET A 40 -14.61 -25.61 20.82
C MET A 40 -15.42 -24.47 21.47
N LEU A 41 -14.79 -23.31 21.74
CA LEU A 41 -15.48 -22.12 22.25
C LEU A 41 -16.55 -21.60 21.28
N LEU A 42 -16.26 -21.56 19.97
CA LEU A 42 -17.21 -21.14 18.96
C LEU A 42 -18.40 -22.11 18.84
N GLN A 43 -18.15 -23.42 18.91
CA GLN A 43 -19.22 -24.42 18.93
C GLN A 43 -20.09 -24.31 20.19
N LEU A 44 -19.49 -24.03 21.35
CA LEU A 44 -20.23 -23.88 22.60
C LEU A 44 -21.10 -22.62 22.59
N LEU A 45 -20.57 -21.50 22.07
CA LEU A 45 -21.34 -20.27 21.83
C LEU A 45 -22.51 -20.53 20.87
N SER A 46 -22.24 -21.16 19.73
CA SER A 46 -23.27 -21.53 18.75
C SER A 46 -24.40 -22.36 19.38
N LYS A 47 -24.05 -23.38 20.17
CA LYS A 47 -25.04 -24.20 20.89
C LYS A 47 -25.83 -23.40 21.93
N ALA A 48 -25.17 -22.49 22.64
CA ALA A 48 -25.81 -21.68 23.68
C ALA A 48 -26.81 -20.65 23.13
N THR A 49 -26.61 -20.18 21.89
CA THR A 49 -27.49 -19.19 21.26
C THR A 49 -28.48 -19.80 20.26
N GLY A 50 -28.63 -21.12 20.24
CA GLY A 50 -29.65 -21.80 19.42
C GLY A 50 -29.23 -22.08 17.97
N GLY A 51 -27.94 -22.23 17.71
CA GLY A 51 -27.40 -22.66 16.42
C GLY A 51 -26.89 -21.51 15.53
N GLU A 52 -26.66 -20.32 16.08
CA GLU A 52 -26.07 -19.22 15.32
C GLU A 52 -24.58 -19.47 15.06
N GLU A 53 -24.07 -19.03 13.90
CA GLU A 53 -22.66 -19.16 13.54
C GLU A 53 -21.87 -17.92 13.98
N TYR A 54 -20.80 -18.15 14.74
CA TYR A 54 -19.89 -17.10 15.20
C TYR A 54 -18.52 -17.24 14.54
N PHE A 55 -17.85 -16.12 14.28
CA PHE A 55 -16.49 -16.10 13.77
C PHE A 55 -15.61 -15.12 14.56
N ILE A 56 -14.33 -15.45 14.69
CA ILE A 56 -13.33 -14.60 15.35
C ILE A 56 -12.51 -13.90 14.26
N ALA A 57 -12.63 -12.58 14.16
CA ALA A 57 -11.81 -11.77 13.27
C ALA A 57 -10.80 -10.94 14.07
N LYS A 58 -9.55 -10.87 13.58
CA LYS A 58 -8.59 -9.89 14.10
C LYS A 58 -8.96 -8.50 13.56
N LYS A 59 -9.16 -7.54 14.45
CA LYS A 59 -9.27 -6.13 14.06
C LYS A 59 -7.96 -5.71 13.38
N LYS A 60 -8.03 -5.22 12.13
CA LYS A 60 -6.87 -4.64 11.45
C LYS A 60 -6.25 -3.57 12.35
N LYS A 61 -4.95 -3.64 12.58
CA LYS A 61 -4.27 -2.63 13.38
C LYS A 61 -4.38 -1.29 12.65
N PRO A 62 -4.48 -0.14 13.35
CA PRO A 62 -4.45 1.17 12.71
C PRO A 62 -3.21 1.34 11.80
N THR A 63 -2.09 0.73 12.16
CA THR A 63 -0.85 0.68 11.37
C THR A 63 -1.01 0.01 10.02
N ASP A 64 -1.89 -0.99 9.91
CA ASP A 64 -2.12 -1.74 8.67
C ASP A 64 -2.92 -0.92 7.64
N ARG A 65 -3.46 0.25 8.04
CA ARG A 65 -4.12 1.21 7.15
C ARG A 65 -3.13 2.20 6.53
N VAL A 66 -1.92 2.29 7.06
CA VAL A 66 -0.90 3.22 6.56
C VAL A 66 -0.29 2.65 5.28
N ARG A 67 -0.47 3.39 4.19
CA ARG A 67 0.19 3.09 2.92
C ARG A 67 1.53 3.80 2.87
N PHE A 68 2.56 3.07 2.47
CA PHE A 68 3.89 3.60 2.27
C PHE A 68 4.51 3.00 1.02
N VAL A 69 5.52 3.68 0.50
CA VAL A 69 6.32 3.22 -0.63
C VAL A 69 7.69 2.82 -0.08
N GLN A 70 8.15 1.63 -0.46
CA GLN A 70 9.49 1.13 -0.14
C GLN A 70 10.45 1.50 -1.26
N ILE A 71 11.65 1.99 -0.94
CA ILE A 71 12.69 2.30 -1.92
C ILE A 71 13.79 1.25 -1.80
N ILE A 72 14.25 0.70 -2.93
CA ILE A 72 15.40 -0.22 -2.94
C ILE A 72 16.68 0.61 -2.84
N MET A 73 17.25 0.67 -1.63
CA MET A 73 18.36 1.54 -1.28
C MET A 73 19.57 1.33 -2.20
N ASP A 74 19.99 0.08 -2.42
CA ASP A 74 21.14 -0.23 -3.28
C ASP A 74 20.95 0.25 -4.72
N ASN A 75 19.74 0.11 -5.25
CA ASN A 75 19.42 0.56 -6.60
C ASN A 75 19.39 2.09 -6.68
N TYR A 76 18.77 2.76 -5.71
CA TYR A 76 18.73 4.21 -5.67
C TYR A 76 20.13 4.82 -5.51
N ASN A 77 20.95 4.27 -4.62
CA ASN A 77 22.32 4.70 -4.40
C ASN A 77 23.15 4.53 -5.67
N TYR A 78 23.08 3.35 -6.30
CA TYR A 78 23.80 3.08 -7.54
C TYR A 78 23.45 4.07 -8.66
N LEU A 79 22.15 4.35 -8.86
CA LEU A 79 21.71 5.33 -9.85
C LEU A 79 22.20 6.75 -9.51
N SER A 80 22.34 7.07 -8.22
CA SER A 80 22.88 8.35 -7.77
C SER A 80 24.39 8.45 -8.00
N GLU A 81 25.15 7.40 -7.72
CA GLU A 81 26.62 7.35 -7.91
C GLU A 81 27.02 7.55 -9.37
N ILE A 82 26.27 6.96 -10.30
CA ILE A 82 26.52 7.11 -11.73
C ILE A 82 25.85 8.36 -12.33
N ASN A 83 25.29 9.25 -11.49
CA ASN A 83 24.56 10.46 -11.90
C ASN A 83 23.47 10.21 -12.95
N TYR A 84 22.78 9.06 -12.88
CA TYR A 84 21.78 8.69 -13.88
C TYR A 84 20.55 9.62 -13.88
N LEU A 85 20.21 10.17 -12.72
CA LEU A 85 19.07 11.06 -12.51
C LEU A 85 19.54 12.46 -12.16
N THR A 86 18.92 13.45 -12.79
CA THR A 86 19.06 14.87 -12.42
C THR A 86 18.40 15.14 -11.07
N THR A 87 18.78 16.23 -10.41
CA THR A 87 18.15 16.66 -9.15
C THR A 87 16.64 16.87 -9.31
N ALA A 88 16.21 17.42 -10.44
CA ALA A 88 14.79 17.63 -10.73
C ALA A 88 14.02 16.31 -10.86
N GLU A 89 14.61 15.30 -11.51
CA GLU A 89 14.02 13.96 -11.60
C GLU A 89 13.97 13.25 -10.25
N LYS A 90 15.03 13.35 -9.43
CA LYS A 90 15.05 12.80 -8.07
C LYS A 90 13.95 13.41 -7.20
N ALA A 91 13.82 14.74 -7.21
CA ALA A 91 12.77 15.44 -6.49
C ALA A 91 11.37 15.03 -6.99
N PHE A 92 11.20 14.96 -8.32
CA PHE A 92 9.93 14.57 -8.92
C PHE A 92 9.53 13.13 -8.58
N LEU A 93 10.46 12.18 -8.52
CA LEU A 93 10.16 10.82 -8.04
C LEU A 93 9.60 10.81 -6.61
N MET A 94 10.16 11.63 -5.72
CA MET A 94 9.66 11.76 -4.36
C MET A 94 8.26 12.40 -4.33
N ASP A 95 8.03 13.41 -5.19
CA ASP A 95 6.72 14.03 -5.36
C ASP A 95 5.64 13.04 -5.84
N LEU A 96 6.03 11.96 -6.53
CA LEU A 96 5.11 10.93 -7.04
C LEU A 96 4.66 9.92 -5.98
N ILE A 97 5.38 9.77 -4.86
CA ILE A 97 5.10 8.78 -3.80
C ILE A 97 3.62 8.72 -3.38
N PRO A 98 2.92 9.85 -3.13
CA PRO A 98 1.53 9.82 -2.68
C PRO A 98 0.56 9.22 -3.70
N TYR A 99 0.93 9.23 -4.98
CA TYR A 99 0.08 8.83 -6.10
C TYR A 99 0.32 7.38 -6.54
N VAL A 100 1.29 6.68 -5.93
CA VAL A 100 1.56 5.27 -6.26
C VAL A 100 0.50 4.37 -5.63
N GLU A 101 -0.24 3.66 -6.47
CA GLU A 101 -1.25 2.69 -6.04
C GLU A 101 -0.60 1.40 -5.52
N PHE A 102 -1.25 0.81 -4.51
CA PHE A 102 -0.82 -0.44 -3.91
C PHE A 102 -0.89 -1.62 -4.91
N LYS A 103 0.14 -2.48 -4.91
CA LYS A 103 0.33 -3.65 -5.80
C LYS A 103 0.54 -3.36 -7.29
N THR A 104 -0.30 -2.53 -7.89
CA THR A 104 -0.21 -2.21 -9.33
C THR A 104 0.95 -1.27 -9.63
N ASN A 105 1.35 -0.44 -8.64
CA ASN A 105 2.39 0.57 -8.81
C ASN A 105 2.04 1.60 -9.90
N ILE A 106 0.75 1.81 -10.16
CA ILE A 106 0.22 2.81 -11.10
C ILE A 106 0.16 4.18 -10.41
N LEU A 107 0.36 5.25 -11.18
CA LEU A 107 0.05 6.61 -10.74
C LEU A 107 -1.44 6.88 -10.91
N VAL A 108 -2.12 7.22 -9.82
CA VAL A 108 -3.57 7.40 -9.75
C VAL A 108 -3.94 8.76 -9.16
N GLU A 109 -5.11 9.26 -9.54
CA GLU A 109 -5.62 10.51 -8.99
C GLU A 109 -6.04 10.33 -7.51
N ARG A 110 -5.88 11.41 -6.74
CA ARG A 110 -6.25 11.48 -5.32
C ARG A 110 -7.32 12.55 -5.14
N ILE A 111 -8.51 12.07 -4.77
CA ILE A 111 -9.67 12.91 -4.48
C ILE A 111 -9.46 13.63 -3.14
N SER A 112 -8.96 12.94 -2.13
CA SER A 112 -8.78 13.48 -0.77
C SER A 112 -7.46 13.06 -0.11
N LYS A 113 -7.08 13.78 0.96
CA LYS A 113 -5.92 13.43 1.81
C LYS A 113 -6.15 12.13 2.60
N GLU A 114 -7.42 11.79 2.86
CA GLU A 114 -7.87 10.75 3.79
C GLU A 114 -8.34 9.44 3.13
N SER A 115 -7.98 9.25 1.85
CA SER A 115 -8.18 8.03 1.04
C SER A 115 -9.56 7.84 0.42
N GLU A 116 -9.60 8.05 -0.89
CA GLU A 116 -9.92 7.05 -1.90
C GLU A 116 -9.06 7.41 -3.12
N PHE A 117 -8.41 6.41 -3.73
CA PHE A 117 -7.89 6.63 -5.08
C PHE A 117 -9.10 6.66 -6.00
N ASP A 118 -9.16 7.63 -6.89
CA ASP A 118 -10.12 7.54 -7.98
C ASP A 118 -9.72 6.37 -8.88
N SER A 119 -10.66 5.77 -9.60
CA SER A 119 -10.34 4.69 -10.55
C SER A 119 -9.45 5.16 -11.71
N ASP A 120 -9.24 6.46 -11.82
CA ASP A 120 -8.58 7.10 -12.94
C ASP A 120 -7.07 7.23 -12.74
N SER A 121 -6.33 6.85 -13.77
CA SER A 121 -4.87 7.02 -13.80
C SER A 121 -4.52 8.51 -13.85
N ALA A 122 -3.53 8.90 -13.04
CA ALA A 122 -3.05 10.28 -12.95
C ALA A 122 -2.50 10.77 -14.28
N THR A 123 -3.16 11.77 -14.84
CA THR A 123 -2.70 12.44 -16.06
C THR A 123 -1.58 13.44 -15.75
N PRO A 124 -0.70 13.78 -16.72
CA PRO A 124 0.27 14.87 -16.55
C PRO A 124 -0.38 16.21 -16.19
N SER A 125 -1.59 16.47 -16.70
CA SER A 125 -2.37 17.68 -16.38
C SER A 125 -2.84 17.69 -14.93
N TYR A 126 -3.27 16.54 -14.41
CA TYR A 126 -3.63 16.38 -13.01
C TYR A 126 -2.42 16.61 -12.09
N LEU A 127 -1.29 15.94 -12.38
CA LEU A 127 -0.06 16.08 -11.60
C LEU A 127 0.47 17.52 -11.62
N ALA A 128 0.40 18.20 -12.78
CA ALA A 128 0.78 19.61 -12.89
C ALA A 128 -0.03 20.51 -11.94
N ARG A 129 -1.35 20.33 -11.88
CA ARG A 129 -2.22 21.05 -10.96
C ARG A 129 -1.89 20.76 -9.50
N LYS A 130 -1.72 19.49 -9.14
CA LYS A 130 -1.48 19.08 -7.74
C LYS A 130 -0.08 19.47 -7.24
N LEU A 131 0.93 19.43 -8.11
CA LEU A 131 2.31 19.79 -7.78
C LEU A 131 2.61 21.28 -7.98
N THR A 132 1.63 22.09 -8.39
CA THR A 132 1.79 23.53 -8.68
C THR A 132 2.93 23.79 -9.67
N ARG A 133 2.96 23.01 -10.76
CA ARG A 133 3.96 23.10 -11.83
C ARG A 133 3.27 23.27 -13.18
N THR A 134 4.02 23.73 -14.18
CA THR A 134 3.49 23.78 -15.54
C THR A 134 3.33 22.36 -16.10
N ARG A 135 2.28 22.14 -16.91
CA ARG A 135 2.07 20.87 -17.61
C ARG A 135 3.27 20.48 -18.46
N GLY A 136 3.90 21.44 -19.12
CA GLY A 136 5.11 21.25 -19.91
C GLY A 136 6.24 20.64 -19.07
N LYS A 137 6.52 21.21 -17.89
CA LYS A 137 7.60 20.70 -17.04
C LYS A 137 7.32 19.31 -16.47
N VAL A 138 6.09 19.05 -16.06
CA VAL A 138 5.69 17.70 -15.61
C VAL A 138 5.83 16.68 -16.74
N SER A 139 5.36 17.03 -17.95
CA SER A 139 5.50 16.13 -19.10
C SER A 139 6.96 15.87 -19.47
N GLU A 140 7.81 16.89 -19.41
CA GLU A 140 9.26 16.76 -19.64
C GLU A 140 9.88 15.77 -18.65
N LEU A 141 9.59 15.93 -17.35
CA LEU A 141 10.10 15.07 -16.28
C LEU A 141 9.58 13.63 -16.40
N MET A 142 8.28 13.44 -16.66
CA MET A 142 7.69 12.11 -16.85
C MET A 142 8.31 11.38 -18.05
N ASN A 143 8.49 12.08 -19.17
CA ASN A 143 9.12 11.50 -20.35
C ASN A 143 10.62 11.22 -20.14
N GLY A 144 11.32 12.06 -19.38
CA GLY A 144 12.72 11.82 -18.98
C GLY A 144 12.86 10.53 -18.17
N LEU A 145 12.04 10.38 -17.12
CA LEU A 145 12.01 9.17 -16.30
C LEU A 145 11.57 7.93 -17.09
N MET A 146 10.66 8.08 -18.05
CA MET A 146 10.24 6.99 -18.94
C MET A 146 11.38 6.51 -19.83
N LYS A 147 12.10 7.43 -20.48
CA LYS A 147 13.28 7.10 -21.31
C LYS A 147 14.36 6.39 -20.49
N LYS A 148 14.47 6.75 -19.21
CA LYS A 148 15.40 6.14 -18.25
C LYS A 148 14.90 4.81 -17.67
N GLY A 149 13.68 4.37 -18.01
CA GLY A 149 13.11 3.10 -17.54
C GLY A 149 12.63 3.12 -16.08
N LEU A 150 12.48 4.29 -15.47
CA LEU A 150 11.89 4.45 -14.13
C LEU A 150 10.37 4.54 -14.18
N LEU A 151 9.83 5.07 -15.28
CA LEU A 151 8.40 5.05 -15.58
C LEU A 151 8.13 4.24 -16.84
N ALA A 152 6.90 3.78 -16.99
CA ALA A 152 6.38 3.21 -18.23
C ALA A 152 4.94 3.67 -18.47
N VAL A 153 4.53 3.70 -19.73
CA VAL A 153 3.15 4.02 -20.11
C VAL A 153 2.54 2.80 -20.78
N ALA A 154 1.35 2.40 -20.32
CA ALA A 154 0.45 1.59 -21.13
C ALA A 154 -0.59 2.53 -21.76
N GLU A 155 -0.66 2.54 -23.08
CA GLU A 155 -1.72 3.25 -23.80
C GLU A 155 -2.84 2.25 -24.11
N THR A 156 -4.06 2.53 -23.66
CA THR A 156 -5.25 1.87 -24.17
C THR A 156 -6.01 2.89 -25.02
N GLY A 157 -6.23 2.56 -26.29
CA GLY A 157 -7.05 3.37 -27.19
C GLY A 157 -8.49 2.90 -27.12
N THR A 158 -9.41 3.77 -26.72
CA THR A 158 -10.84 3.58 -26.92
C THR A 158 -11.34 4.63 -27.92
N THR A 159 -11.91 4.16 -29.03
CA THR A 159 -12.57 5.04 -29.99
C THR A 159 -13.98 5.30 -29.45
N THR A 160 -14.28 6.55 -29.13
CA THR A 160 -15.66 6.97 -28.83
C THR A 160 -16.55 6.80 -30.05
N GLU A 161 -17.87 6.70 -29.87
CA GLU A 161 -18.84 6.55 -30.97
C GLU A 161 -18.73 7.67 -32.03
N ASP A 162 -18.20 8.84 -31.63
CA ASP A 162 -17.90 9.99 -32.49
C ASP A 162 -16.56 9.89 -33.27
N GLY A 163 -15.86 8.76 -33.20
CA GLY A 163 -14.59 8.54 -33.90
C GLY A 163 -13.36 9.21 -33.25
N ARG A 164 -13.50 9.85 -32.07
CA ARG A 164 -12.33 10.35 -31.33
C ARG A 164 -11.61 9.19 -30.64
N ILE A 165 -10.32 9.06 -30.95
CA ILE A 165 -9.41 8.16 -30.23
C ILE A 165 -9.13 8.79 -28.86
N CYS A 166 -9.74 8.24 -27.82
CA CYS A 166 -9.38 8.52 -26.43
C CYS A 166 -8.25 7.57 -26.05
N THR A 167 -7.03 8.09 -25.91
CA THR A 167 -5.92 7.33 -25.32
C THR A 167 -5.89 7.56 -23.82
N SER A 168 -6.37 6.60 -23.02
CA SER A 168 -6.04 6.59 -21.60
C SER A 168 -4.60 6.10 -21.45
N ARG A 169 -3.75 6.95 -20.85
CA ARG A 169 -2.35 6.64 -20.59
C ARG A 169 -2.18 6.30 -19.12
N THR A 170 -1.93 5.03 -18.84
CA THR A 170 -1.68 4.57 -17.49
C THR A 170 -0.18 4.60 -17.23
N TRP A 171 0.24 5.40 -16.26
CA TRP A 171 1.64 5.52 -15.88
C TRP A 171 1.99 4.55 -14.76
N PHE A 172 3.03 3.75 -14.99
CA PHE A 172 3.56 2.79 -14.02
C PHE A 172 4.90 3.27 -13.48
N VAL A 173 5.14 2.99 -12.20
CA VAL A 173 6.41 3.25 -11.53
C VAL A 173 7.20 1.95 -11.37
N ASN A 174 8.47 1.96 -11.77
CA ASN A 174 9.34 0.79 -11.72
C ASN A 174 9.52 0.28 -10.27
N PRO A 175 9.03 -0.92 -9.94
CA PRO A 175 9.13 -1.46 -8.59
C PRO A 175 10.56 -1.76 -8.14
N ASN A 176 11.51 -1.89 -9.10
CA ASN A 176 12.93 -2.02 -8.77
C ASN A 176 13.53 -0.70 -8.25
N ILE A 177 12.81 0.41 -8.30
CA ILE A 177 13.22 1.68 -7.67
C ILE A 177 12.37 1.94 -6.44
N MET A 178 11.04 1.97 -6.62
CA MET A 178 10.11 2.20 -5.52
C MET A 178 8.85 1.34 -5.66
N CYS A 179 8.44 0.70 -4.58
CA CYS A 179 7.43 -0.34 -4.56
C CYS A 179 6.37 -0.05 -3.50
N CYS A 180 5.10 0.00 -3.89
CA CYS A 180 3.97 0.07 -2.98
C CYS A 180 3.33 -1.30 -2.82
N SER A 181 4.12 -2.31 -2.44
CA SER A 181 3.61 -3.64 -2.09
C SER A 181 4.67 -4.41 -1.31
N PRO A 182 4.31 -5.54 -0.68
CA PRO A 182 5.29 -6.56 -0.31
C PRO A 182 6.11 -6.98 -1.54
N LYS A 183 7.33 -7.48 -1.31
CA LYS A 183 8.27 -7.90 -2.37
C LYS A 183 7.64 -8.85 -3.39
N ASP A 184 6.83 -9.81 -2.94
CA ASP A 184 6.17 -10.80 -3.79
C ASP A 184 4.75 -10.37 -4.23
N GLY A 185 4.34 -9.15 -3.87
CA GLY A 185 2.99 -8.62 -4.05
C GLY A 185 2.81 -7.72 -5.28
N VAL A 186 3.85 -7.47 -6.06
CA VAL A 186 3.79 -6.64 -7.26
C VAL A 186 2.97 -7.35 -8.33
N ASP A 187 2.05 -6.63 -8.99
CA ASP A 187 1.22 -7.21 -10.05
C ASP A 187 2.02 -7.74 -11.25
N LYS A 188 1.57 -8.85 -11.84
CA LYS A 188 2.25 -9.53 -12.96
C LYS A 188 2.37 -8.67 -14.21
N ALA A 189 1.42 -7.78 -14.48
CA ALA A 189 1.50 -6.86 -15.61
C ALA A 189 2.66 -5.87 -15.41
N THR A 190 2.73 -5.26 -14.23
CA THR A 190 3.83 -4.37 -13.84
C THR A 190 5.19 -5.07 -13.91
N GLN A 191 5.27 -6.32 -13.43
CA GLN A 191 6.48 -7.13 -13.56
C GLN A 191 6.88 -7.33 -15.03
N LYS A 192 5.92 -7.64 -15.91
CA LYS A 192 6.17 -7.83 -17.35
C LYS A 192 6.65 -6.55 -18.02
N ILE A 193 6.04 -5.40 -17.69
CA ILE A 193 6.41 -4.08 -18.22
C ILE A 193 7.89 -3.78 -17.90
N PHE A 194 8.32 -4.02 -16.66
CA PHE A 194 9.69 -3.70 -16.22
C PHE A 194 10.69 -4.85 -16.30
N LYS A 195 10.31 -6.03 -16.82
CA LYS A 195 11.15 -7.25 -16.84
C LYS A 195 12.54 -7.04 -17.43
N LYS A 196 12.66 -6.16 -18.43
CA LYS A 196 13.91 -5.82 -19.14
C LYS A 196 14.44 -4.44 -18.78
N SER A 197 13.71 -3.66 -17.99
CA SER A 197 14.12 -2.30 -17.63
C SER A 197 15.39 -2.34 -16.79
N LEU A 198 16.32 -1.43 -17.08
CA LEU A 198 17.57 -1.22 -16.36
C LEU A 198 18.50 -2.46 -16.24
N LYS A 199 18.33 -3.50 -17.08
CA LYS A 199 19.19 -4.70 -17.08
C LYS A 199 20.52 -4.55 -17.80
N ASN A 200 20.65 -3.62 -18.74
CA ASN A 200 21.86 -3.30 -19.51
C ASN A 200 21.72 -1.90 -20.12
N PHE A 201 21.41 -0.90 -19.31
CA PHE A 201 21.19 0.45 -19.80
C PHE A 201 22.54 1.14 -20.05
N VAL A 202 22.57 2.02 -21.05
CA VAL A 202 23.78 2.77 -21.42
C VAL A 202 23.63 4.20 -20.91
N THR A 203 24.67 4.69 -20.22
CA THR A 203 24.76 6.08 -19.78
C THR A 203 25.46 6.93 -20.84
N GLU A 204 25.50 8.25 -20.64
CA GLU A 204 26.16 9.18 -21.56
C GLU A 204 27.65 8.84 -21.78
N ASP A 205 28.28 8.19 -20.80
CA ASP A 205 29.67 7.70 -20.87
C ASP A 205 29.85 6.46 -21.78
N GLY A 206 28.78 5.95 -22.41
CA GLY A 206 28.81 4.77 -23.28
C GLY A 206 28.98 3.43 -22.55
N LYS A 207 29.11 3.44 -21.22
CA LYS A 207 29.25 2.24 -20.38
C LYS A 207 27.90 1.55 -20.20
N LYS A 208 27.93 0.23 -20.15
CA LYS A 208 26.76 -0.60 -19.83
C LYS A 208 26.64 -0.76 -18.32
N HIS A 209 25.47 -0.46 -17.80
CA HIS A 209 25.12 -0.53 -16.38
C HIS A 209 23.95 -1.48 -16.15
N LYS A 210 23.86 -2.04 -14.95
CA LYS A 210 22.73 -2.84 -14.47
C LYS A 210 22.44 -2.51 -13.02
N LEU A 211 21.18 -2.55 -12.61
CA LEU A 211 20.83 -2.42 -11.19
C LEU A 211 21.47 -3.54 -10.35
N PRO A 212 21.90 -3.26 -9.11
CA PRO A 212 22.34 -4.27 -8.15
C PRO A 212 21.28 -5.32 -7.80
N ILE A 213 20.03 -4.89 -7.63
CA ILE A 213 18.92 -5.74 -7.17
C ILE A 213 17.77 -5.70 -8.18
N TYR A 214 17.16 -6.87 -8.43
CA TYR A 214 15.87 -6.97 -9.11
C TYR A 214 14.88 -7.71 -8.21
N LEU A 215 13.66 -7.20 -8.11
CA LEU A 215 12.60 -7.88 -7.37
C LEU A 215 12.03 -9.09 -8.14
N PHE A 216 12.21 -9.11 -9.47
CA PHE A 216 11.67 -10.12 -10.40
C PHE A 216 12.45 -10.22 -11.73
#